data_AF-A0A9E6MDX0-F1
#
_entry.id   AF-A0A9E6MDX0-F1
#
_cell.length_a   1.000
_cell.length_b   1.000
_cell.length_c   1.000
_cell.angle_alpha   90.00
_cell.angle_beta   90.00
_cell.angle_gamma   90.00
#
_symmetry.space_group_name_H-M   'P 1'
#
loop_
_entity.id
_entity.type
_entity.pdbx_description
1 polymer ?
#
loop_
_entity_poly.entity_id
_entity_poly.type
_entity_poly.pdbx_seq_one_letter_code
_entity_poly.pdbx_strand_id
1 'polypeptide(L)'
;MSENTKRGLRQKVRRGEFPGPAPIGYINHTKTKTIIVDKRRAPLVIEAFELYARGDQKLQNIADFLATKGVKPAAVCHSRKTKSNIC
;
A
#
# COMPACT_ATOMS: atom_id res chain seq x y z
N MET A 1 -14.90 -19.86 15.42
CA MET A 1 -14.04 -20.00 14.21
C MET A 1 -13.14 -18.78 13.93
N SER A 2 -13.42 -17.59 14.47
CA SER A 2 -12.60 -16.37 14.26
C SER A 2 -11.29 -16.33 15.06
N GLU A 3 -11.23 -17.03 16.20
CA GLU A 3 -10.03 -17.06 17.06
C GLU A 3 -8.82 -17.75 16.39
N ASN A 4 -9.07 -18.77 15.56
CA ASN A 4 -8.01 -19.49 14.86
C ASN A 4 -7.27 -18.60 13.85
N THR A 5 -7.99 -17.73 13.14
CA THR A 5 -7.40 -16.79 12.17
C THR A 5 -6.54 -15.73 12.87
N LYS A 6 -7.03 -15.18 13.99
CA LYS A 6 -6.26 -14.23 14.82
C LYS A 6 -4.99 -14.87 15.37
N ARG A 7 -5.07 -16.14 15.81
CA ARG A 7 -3.91 -16.90 16.29
C ARG A 7 -2.84 -17.06 15.21
N GLY A 8 -3.24 -17.42 13.98
CA GLY A 8 -2.31 -17.55 12.85
C GLY A 8 -1.60 -16.24 12.50
N LEU A 9 -2.32 -15.11 12.49
CA LEU A 9 -1.74 -13.79 12.26
C LEU A 9 -0.72 -13.42 13.35
N ARG A 10 -1.06 -13.66 14.62
CA ARG A 10 -0.16 -13.41 15.76
C ARG A 10 1.10 -14.27 15.69
N GLN A 11 1.01 -15.52 15.23
CA GLN A 11 2.17 -16.37 15.04
C GLN A 11 3.12 -15.84 13.95
N LYS A 12 2.60 -15.27 12.87
CA LYS A 12 3.42 -14.61 11.84
C LYS A 12 4.18 -13.41 12.40
N VAL A 13 3.48 -12.55 13.15
CA VAL A 13 4.11 -11.40 13.82
C VAL A 13 5.24 -11.85 14.75
N ARG A 14 5.02 -12.92 15.54
CA ARG A 14 6.07 -13.48 16.42
C ARG A 14 7.29 -14.00 15.67
N ARG A 15 7.13 -14.42 14.42
CA ARG A 15 8.23 -14.87 13.54
C ARG A 15 8.93 -13.71 12.83
N GLY A 16 8.47 -12.47 13.02
CA GLY A 16 8.94 -11.30 12.28
C GLY A 16 8.41 -11.24 10.84
N GLU A 17 7.42 -12.06 10.49
CA GLU A 17 6.76 -12.03 9.19
C GLU A 17 5.63 -11.00 9.18
N PHE A 18 5.50 -10.27 8.07
CA PHE A 18 4.46 -9.27 7.92
C PHE A 18 3.07 -9.92 7.78
N PRO A 19 2.13 -9.62 8.69
CA PRO A 19 0.78 -10.19 8.63
C PRO A 19 -0.10 -9.39 7.66
N GLY A 20 -0.03 -9.68 6.36
CA GLY A 20 -0.92 -9.05 5.39
C GLY A 20 -0.39 -8.95 3.97
N PRO A 21 -1.10 -8.23 3.09
CA PRO A 21 -0.60 -7.89 1.76
C PRO A 21 0.58 -6.91 1.87
N ALA A 22 1.54 -7.02 0.95
CA ALA A 22 2.70 -6.13 0.93
C ALA A 22 2.27 -4.66 0.71
N PRO A 23 2.89 -3.70 1.41
CA PRO A 23 2.65 -2.28 1.17
C PRO A 23 3.21 -1.83 -0.19
N ILE A 24 2.77 -0.66 -0.65
CA ILE A 24 3.22 -0.05 -1.92
C ILE A 24 4.74 0.18 -1.85
N GLY A 25 5.44 -0.14 -2.94
CA GLY A 25 6.91 -0.08 -3.00
C GLY A 25 7.62 -1.37 -2.58
N TYR A 26 6.87 -2.38 -2.14
CA TYR A 26 7.39 -3.69 -1.77
C TYR A 26 6.72 -4.81 -2.56
N ILE A 27 7.46 -5.90 -2.77
CA ILE A 27 6.99 -7.12 -3.42
C ILE A 27 7.11 -8.31 -2.48
N ASN A 28 6.12 -9.20 -2.56
CA ASN A 28 6.18 -10.49 -1.88
C ASN A 28 7.01 -11.45 -2.72
N HIS A 29 8.14 -11.94 -2.19
CA HIS A 29 8.84 -13.07 -2.80
C HIS A 29 8.12 -14.37 -2.45
N THR A 30 7.55 -15.04 -3.46
CA THR A 30 6.72 -16.25 -3.28
C THR A 30 7.47 -17.41 -2.61
N LYS A 31 8.80 -17.49 -2.80
CA LYS A 31 9.64 -18.58 -2.27
C LYS A 31 9.97 -18.40 -0.78
N THR A 32 10.43 -17.23 -0.39
CA THR A 32 10.85 -16.94 1.00
C THR A 32 9.71 -16.41 1.86
N LYS A 33 8.57 -16.06 1.25
CA LYS A 33 7.42 -15.40 1.90
C LYS A 33 7.85 -14.13 2.66
N THR A 34 8.92 -13.49 2.20
CA THR A 34 9.47 -12.27 2.77
C THR A 34 9.09 -11.09 1.88
N ILE A 35 8.93 -9.93 2.51
CA ILE A 35 8.72 -8.66 1.84
C ILE A 35 10.10 -8.11 1.43
N ILE A 36 10.27 -7.86 0.13
CA ILE A 36 11.49 -7.26 -0.43
C ILE A 36 11.14 -5.94 -1.09
N VAL A 37 12.06 -4.99 -1.04
CA VAL A 37 11.92 -3.67 -1.66
C VAL A 37 11.89 -3.81 -3.18
N ASP A 38 10.88 -3.23 -3.83
CA ASP A 38 10.83 -3.14 -5.28
C ASP A 38 11.76 -2.02 -5.76
N LYS A 39 12.87 -2.38 -6.39
CA LYS A 39 13.87 -1.43 -6.89
C LYS A 39 13.31 -0.39 -7.86
N ARG A 40 12.20 -0.68 -8.55
CA ARG A 40 11.59 0.24 -9.53
C ARG A 40 10.66 1.24 -8.87
N ARG A 41 9.91 0.81 -7.86
CA ARG A 41 8.86 1.61 -7.21
C ARG A 41 9.34 2.31 -5.94
N ALA A 42 10.30 1.73 -5.22
CA ALA A 42 10.85 2.29 -3.99
C ALA A 42 11.38 3.73 -4.13
N PRO A 43 12.21 4.09 -5.14
CA PRO A 43 12.71 5.46 -5.24
C PRO A 43 11.60 6.48 -5.49
N LEU A 44 10.57 6.13 -6.26
CA LEU A 44 9.42 7.00 -6.53
C LEU A 44 8.62 7.32 -5.26
N VAL A 45 8.50 6.34 -4.36
CA VAL A 45 7.84 6.51 -3.08
C VAL A 45 8.67 7.42 -2.17
N ILE A 46 9.99 7.25 -2.13
CA ILE A 46 10.91 8.11 -1.38
C ILE A 46 10.81 9.56 -1.88
N GLU A 47 10.93 9.78 -3.19
CA GLU A 47 10.81 11.11 -3.81
C GLU A 47 9.47 11.78 -3.45
N ALA A 48 8.37 11.03 -3.48
CA ALA A 48 7.06 11.57 -3.11
C ALA A 48 6.97 12.00 -1.63
N PHE A 49 7.58 11.22 -0.73
CA PHE A 49 7.65 11.59 0.69
C PHE A 49 8.58 12.78 0.94
N GLU A 50 9.68 12.89 0.20
CA GLU A 50 10.57 14.05 0.27
C GLU A 50 9.87 15.31 -0.21
N LEU A 51 9.16 15.24 -1.34
CA LEU A 51 8.34 16.35 -1.86
C LEU A 51 7.25 16.76 -0.85
N TYR A 52 6.63 15.79 -0.18
CA TYR A 52 5.67 16.05 0.87
C TYR A 52 6.31 16.75 2.08
N ALA A 53 7.49 16.27 2.51
CA ALA A 53 8.21 16.83 3.65
C ALA A 53 8.67 18.28 3.43
N ARG A 54 8.93 18.68 2.18
CA ARG A 54 9.22 20.08 1.83
C ARG A 54 8.03 21.01 2.08
N GLY A 55 6.80 20.51 2.01
CA GLY A 55 5.60 21.29 2.32
C GLY A 55 5.11 22.23 1.20
N ASP A 56 5.81 22.29 0.07
CA ASP A 56 5.51 23.23 -1.02
C ASP A 56 4.35 22.79 -1.92
N GLN A 57 3.92 21.53 -1.83
CA GLN A 57 2.98 20.91 -2.76
C GLN A 57 1.74 20.37 -2.06
N LYS A 58 0.58 20.54 -2.71
CA LYS A 58 -0.68 19.92 -2.26
C LYS A 58 -0.63 18.41 -2.50
N LEU A 59 -1.35 17.65 -1.67
CA LEU A 59 -1.48 16.20 -1.80
C LEU A 59 -1.97 15.76 -3.20
N GLN A 60 -2.81 16.56 -3.85
CA GLN A 60 -3.30 16.31 -5.21
C GLN A 60 -2.14 16.30 -6.23
N ASN A 61 -1.27 17.32 -6.19
CA ASN A 61 -0.13 17.40 -7.10
C ASN A 61 0.83 16.22 -6.94
N ILE A 62 1.01 15.75 -5.69
CA ILE A 62 1.86 14.58 -5.39
C ILE A 62 1.20 13.30 -5.93
N ALA A 63 -0.12 13.17 -5.81
CA ALA A 63 -0.86 12.05 -6.37
C ALA A 63 -0.78 12.01 -7.91
N ASP A 64 -0.90 13.16 -8.56
CA ASP A 64 -0.76 13.28 -10.01
C ASP A 64 0.66 12.94 -10.46
N PHE A 65 1.69 13.41 -9.74
CA PHE A 65 3.09 13.05 -9.98
C PHE A 65 3.31 11.53 -9.91
N LEU A 66 2.81 10.88 -8.86
CA LEU A 66 2.89 9.42 -8.71
C LEU A 66 2.14 8.69 -9.82
N ALA A 67 0.98 9.20 -10.24
CA ALA A 67 0.19 8.63 -11.33
C ALA A 67 0.91 8.72 -12.69
N THR A 68 1.53 9.85 -13.00
CA THR A 68 2.36 10.02 -14.21
C THR A 68 3.53 9.04 -14.23
N LYS A 69 4.15 8.79 -13.07
CA LYS A 69 5.24 7.82 -12.92
C LYS A 69 4.75 6.35 -12.91
N GLY A 70 3.45 6.12 -13.04
CA GLY A 70 2.86 4.77 -13.12
C GLY A 70 2.65 4.08 -11.77
N VAL A 71 2.82 4.80 -10.65
CA VAL A 71 2.54 4.29 -9.30
C VAL A 71 1.09 4.59 -8.98
N LYS A 72 0.21 3.60 -9.23
CA LYS A 72 -1.19 3.69 -8.83
C LYS A 72 -1.35 3.12 -7.42
N PRO A 73 -2.03 3.80 -6.50
CA PRO A 73 -2.43 3.16 -5.25
C PRO A 73 -3.27 1.94 -5.61
N ALA A 74 -3.02 0.82 -4.91
CA ALA A 74 -3.89 -0.34 -5.01
C ALA A 74 -5.33 0.15 -4.76
N ALA A 75 -6.24 -0.14 -5.70
CA ALA A 75 -7.61 0.33 -5.61
C ALA A 75 -8.16 -0.05 -4.24
N VAL A 76 -8.39 0.93 -3.38
CA VAL A 76 -9.10 0.67 -2.14
C VAL A 76 -10.53 0.36 -2.55
N CYS A 77 -10.97 -0.88 -2.35
CA CYS A 77 -12.37 -1.26 -2.51
C CYS A 77 -13.19 -0.65 -1.35
N HIS A 78 -13.27 0.68 -1.31
CA HIS A 78 -14.43 1.28 -0.66
C HIS A 78 -15.60 0.86 -1.53
N SER A 79 -16.45 -0.04 -1.02
CA SER A 79 -17.77 -0.25 -1.60
C SER A 79 -18.49 1.10 -1.56
N ARG A 80 -18.32 1.93 -2.60
CA ARG A 80 -19.18 3.08 -2.83
C ARG A 80 -20.52 2.48 -3.18
N LYS A 81 -21.38 2.25 -2.18
CA LYS A 81 -22.82 2.22 -2.40
C LYS A 81 -23.16 3.60 -2.92
N THR A 82 -23.11 3.79 -4.22
CA THR A 82 -23.79 4.91 -4.87
C THR A 82 -25.26 4.71 -4.56
N LYS A 83 -25.79 5.46 -3.59
CA LYS A 83 -27.22 5.73 -3.54
C LYS A 83 -27.51 6.60 -4.75
N SER A 84 -27.89 5.98 -5.85
CA SER A 84 -28.62 6.63 -6.93
C SER A 84 -29.97 7.06 -6.35
N ASN A 85 -30.08 8.35 -6.02
CA ASN A 85 -31.33 9.08 -5.99
C ASN A 85 -31.22 10.12 -7.10
N ILE A 86 -32.05 10.00 -8.14
CA ILE A 86 -32.64 11.07 -8.97
C ILE A 86 -33.58 10.36 -9.95
N CYS A 87 -34.88 10.68 -9.78
CA CYS A 87 -36.04 10.49 -10.66
C CYS A 87 -36.37 9.10 -11.21
#